data_AF-A0A940U9I0-F1
#
_entry.id   AF-A0A940U9I0-F1
#
_cell.length_a   1.000
_cell.length_b   1.000
_cell.length_c   1.000
_cell.angle_alpha   90.00
_cell.angle_beta   90.00
_cell.angle_gamma   90.00
#
_symmetry.space_group_name_H-M   'P 1'
#
loop_
_entity.id
_entity.type
_entity.pdbx_description
1 polymer ?
#
loop_
_entity_poly.entity_id
_entity_poly.type
_entity_poly.pdbx_seq_one_letter_code
_entity_poly.pdbx_strand_id
1 'polypeptide(L)'
;DNTLYPKSLGIFDLVIERIRNYLEVRLGYEKERARELRQESLRKYGSTLRGLMIHQNVDPADYLEYVHDVGVEERLTPNPDLAQLLKSIPCDRAIFTSGHRPHALKVLRCLGVEEFYLRHRLHPLHPQAQPGELYRQILECVGLEGTASWISKSDTFCSSREFSNSRDFPSNLYSRKSIRRPPGWSGHRPWLPG
;
A
#
# COMPACT_ATOMS: atom_id res chain seq x y z
N ASP A 1 -3.00 2.80 0.42
CA ASP A 1 -4.50 2.85 0.47
C ASP A 1 -5.02 1.92 1.54
N ASN A 2 -6.26 2.11 2.02
CA ASN A 2 -7.00 1.23 2.96
C ASN A 2 -6.32 0.91 4.32
N THR A 3 -5.16 1.52 4.58
CA THR A 3 -4.36 1.33 5.79
C THR A 3 -4.44 2.57 6.67
N LEU A 4 -4.17 3.77 6.15
CA LEU A 4 -4.28 5.02 6.92
C LEU A 4 -5.73 5.52 7.06
N TYR A 5 -6.64 4.97 6.26
CA TYR A 5 -8.06 5.23 6.28
C TYR A 5 -8.81 3.91 6.08
N PRO A 6 -10.04 3.76 6.61
CA PRO A 6 -10.75 2.50 6.57
C PRO A 6 -11.28 2.17 5.16
N LYS A 7 -11.34 0.87 4.85
CA LYS A 7 -11.91 0.34 3.58
C LYS A 7 -13.35 0.79 3.33
N SER A 8 -14.12 1.05 4.38
CA SER A 8 -15.51 1.48 4.31
C SER A 8 -15.72 2.81 3.58
N LEU A 9 -14.67 3.62 3.37
CA LEU A 9 -14.75 4.84 2.56
C LEU A 9 -14.83 4.57 1.05
N GLY A 10 -14.64 3.33 0.59
CA GLY A 10 -14.81 2.94 -0.81
C GLY A 10 -13.82 3.58 -1.80
N ILE A 11 -12.81 4.33 -1.33
CA ILE A 11 -11.85 5.03 -2.19
C ILE A 11 -11.13 4.06 -3.13
N PHE A 12 -10.74 2.89 -2.63
CA PHE A 12 -10.06 1.90 -3.46
C PHE A 12 -11.01 1.22 -4.46
N ASP A 13 -12.31 1.18 -4.19
CA ASP A 13 -13.30 0.67 -5.15
C ASP A 13 -13.41 1.60 -6.36
N LEU A 14 -13.30 2.92 -6.14
CA LEU A 14 -13.18 3.90 -7.23
C LEU A 14 -11.90 3.71 -8.03
N VAL A 15 -10.78 3.41 -7.37
CA VAL A 15 -9.53 3.07 -8.08
C VAL A 15 -9.74 1.83 -8.95
N ILE A 16 -10.42 0.80 -8.44
CA ILE A 16 -10.76 -0.41 -9.21
C ILE A 16 -11.64 -0.07 -10.42
N GLU A 17 -12.63 0.80 -10.26
CA GLU A 17 -13.46 1.29 -11.37
C GLU A 17 -12.62 2.01 -12.41
N ARG A 18 -11.72 2.91 -12.00
CA ARG A 18 -10.82 3.59 -12.93
C ARG A 18 -9.85 2.65 -13.62
N ILE A 19 -9.37 1.61 -12.95
CA ILE A 19 -8.57 0.55 -13.61
C ILE A 19 -9.37 -0.08 -14.75
N ARG A 20 -10.66 -0.39 -14.54
CA ARG A 20 -11.52 -0.95 -15.59
C ARG A 20 -11.71 0.05 -16.73
N ASN A 21 -12.03 1.30 -16.39
CA ASN A 21 -12.21 2.37 -17.39
C ASN A 21 -10.92 2.61 -18.19
N TYR A 22 -9.74 2.50 -17.58
CA TYR A 22 -8.48 2.58 -18.32
C TYR A 22 -8.36 1.47 -19.36
N LEU A 23 -8.67 0.22 -18.98
CA LEU A 23 -8.63 -0.91 -19.92
C LEU A 23 -9.67 -0.76 -21.04
N GLU A 24 -10.87 -0.31 -20.71
CA GLU A 24 -11.98 -0.21 -21.67
C GLU A 24 -11.82 1.01 -22.59
N VAL A 25 -11.57 2.19 -22.04
CA VAL A 25 -11.57 3.46 -22.77
C VAL A 25 -10.19 3.81 -23.33
N ARG A 26 -9.12 3.63 -22.55
CA ARG A 26 -7.76 4.03 -22.98
C ARG A 26 -7.08 2.96 -23.83
N LEU A 27 -7.32 1.68 -23.51
CA LEU A 27 -6.76 0.56 -24.27
C LEU A 27 -7.75 -0.08 -25.26
N GLY A 28 -9.03 0.34 -25.25
CA GLY A 28 -10.03 -0.12 -26.22
C GLY A 28 -10.46 -1.57 -26.04
N TYR A 29 -10.24 -2.19 -24.88
CA TYR A 29 -10.68 -3.56 -24.64
C TYR A 29 -12.18 -3.62 -24.38
N GLU A 30 -12.84 -4.65 -24.93
CA GLU A 30 -14.20 -4.98 -24.51
C GLU A 30 -14.25 -5.31 -23.01
N LYS A 31 -15.39 -5.04 -22.37
CA LYS A 31 -15.59 -5.16 -20.92
C LYS A 31 -15.20 -6.52 -20.35
N GLU A 32 -15.60 -7.59 -21.03
CA GLU A 32 -15.28 -8.98 -20.67
C GLU A 32 -13.77 -9.20 -20.73
N ARG A 33 -13.12 -8.75 -21.82
CA ARG A 33 -11.68 -8.87 -22.01
C ARG A 33 -10.89 -8.04 -21.00
N ALA A 34 -11.34 -6.82 -20.68
CA ALA A 34 -10.75 -5.98 -19.65
C ALA A 34 -10.80 -6.67 -18.27
N ARG A 35 -11.93 -7.30 -17.94
CA ARG A 35 -12.07 -8.08 -16.69
C ARG A 35 -11.11 -9.26 -16.66
N GLU A 36 -11.03 -10.03 -17.73
CA GLU A 36 -10.11 -11.18 -17.83
C GLU A 36 -8.66 -10.76 -17.69
N LEU A 37 -8.24 -9.73 -18.45
CA LEU A 37 -6.88 -9.21 -18.42
C LEU A 37 -6.51 -8.72 -17.02
N ARG A 38 -7.44 -8.04 -16.33
CA ARG A 38 -7.23 -7.62 -14.93
C ARG A 38 -7.02 -8.83 -14.03
N GLN A 39 -7.87 -9.86 -14.11
CA GLN A 39 -7.77 -11.05 -13.27
C GLN A 39 -6.51 -11.88 -13.56
N GLU A 40 -6.17 -12.05 -14.83
CA GLU A 40 -4.94 -12.69 -15.27
C GLU A 40 -3.72 -11.92 -14.75
N SER A 41 -3.72 -10.60 -14.91
CA SER A 41 -2.62 -9.75 -14.45
C SER A 41 -2.45 -9.82 -12.93
N LEU A 42 -3.55 -9.83 -12.17
CA LEU A 42 -3.49 -10.03 -10.72
C LEU A 42 -2.94 -11.41 -10.34
N ARG A 43 -3.39 -12.49 -11.01
CA ARG A 43 -2.92 -13.85 -10.72
C ARG A 43 -1.46 -14.08 -11.08
N LYS A 44 -1.02 -13.62 -12.25
CA LYS A 44 0.34 -13.87 -12.77
C LYS A 44 1.35 -12.83 -12.28
N TYR A 45 0.94 -11.56 -12.23
CA TYR A 45 1.81 -10.41 -12.01
C TYR A 45 1.41 -9.54 -10.83
N GLY A 46 0.31 -9.84 -10.11
CA GLY A 46 0.03 -9.29 -8.77
C GLY A 46 -0.58 -7.92 -8.74
N SER A 47 -0.42 -7.21 -9.83
CA SER A 47 -1.06 -5.95 -10.10
C SER A 47 -1.44 -5.94 -11.57
N THR A 48 -2.51 -5.21 -11.87
CA THR A 48 -2.90 -4.97 -13.26
C THR A 48 -1.84 -4.18 -14.01
N LEU A 49 -1.26 -3.16 -13.37
CA LEU A 49 -0.18 -2.35 -13.93
C LEU A 49 0.99 -3.21 -14.40
N ARG A 50 1.48 -4.14 -13.57
CA ARG A 50 2.64 -4.96 -13.97
C ARG A 50 2.36 -5.84 -15.17
N GLY A 51 1.15 -6.42 -15.27
CA GLY A 51 0.75 -7.16 -16.47
C GLY A 51 0.73 -6.29 -17.72
N LEU A 52 0.19 -5.08 -17.61
CA LEU A 52 0.15 -4.11 -18.69
C LEU A 52 1.54 -3.61 -19.13
N MET A 53 2.47 -3.43 -18.18
CA MET A 53 3.85 -3.07 -18.51
C MET A 53 4.55 -4.17 -19.30
N ILE A 54 4.35 -5.44 -18.93
CA ILE A 54 5.03 -6.57 -19.55
C ILE A 54 4.49 -6.85 -20.95
N HIS A 55 3.17 -6.81 -21.14
CA HIS A 55 2.56 -7.30 -22.38
C HIS A 55 1.97 -6.20 -23.28
N GLN A 56 1.68 -5.02 -22.73
CA GLN A 56 0.99 -3.94 -23.44
C GLN A 56 1.83 -2.66 -23.53
N ASN A 57 3.07 -2.67 -23.04
CA ASN A 57 4.00 -1.53 -23.05
C ASN A 57 3.37 -0.21 -22.52
N VAL A 58 2.49 -0.35 -21.52
CA VAL A 58 1.82 0.80 -20.89
C VAL A 58 2.82 1.59 -20.05
N ASP A 59 2.80 2.92 -20.20
CA ASP A 59 3.54 3.82 -19.33
C ASP A 59 2.96 3.77 -17.90
N PRO A 60 3.76 3.37 -16.90
CA PRO A 60 3.32 3.33 -15.51
C PRO A 60 2.86 4.69 -14.98
N ALA A 61 3.49 5.79 -15.40
CA ALA A 61 3.14 7.12 -14.91
C ALA A 61 1.73 7.51 -15.36
N ASP A 62 1.44 7.39 -16.66
CA ASP A 62 0.12 7.66 -17.23
C ASP A 62 -0.98 6.78 -16.60
N TYR A 63 -0.71 5.48 -16.46
CA TYR A 63 -1.64 4.57 -15.80
C TYR A 63 -1.92 4.98 -14.35
N LEU A 64 -0.85 5.22 -13.57
CA LEU A 64 -0.96 5.54 -12.14
C LEU A 64 -1.62 6.89 -11.90
N GLU A 65 -1.38 7.87 -12.77
CA GLU A 65 -2.07 9.16 -12.74
C GLU A 65 -3.56 8.98 -13.01
N TYR A 66 -3.92 8.25 -14.07
CA TYR A 66 -5.33 8.03 -14.42
C TYR A 66 -6.11 7.26 -13.36
N VAL A 67 -5.56 6.16 -12.82
CA VAL A 67 -6.33 5.27 -11.92
C VAL A 67 -6.46 5.84 -10.51
N HIS A 68 -5.59 6.76 -10.10
CA HIS A 68 -5.66 7.40 -8.79
C HIS A 68 -6.41 8.75 -8.79
N ASP A 69 -6.92 9.19 -9.93
CA ASP A 69 -7.79 10.38 -10.01
C ASP A 69 -9.22 10.06 -9.54
N VAL A 70 -9.39 9.90 -8.22
CA VAL A 70 -10.63 9.40 -7.59
C VAL A 70 -11.25 10.37 -6.58
N GLY A 71 -10.88 11.66 -6.62
CA GLY A 71 -11.52 12.68 -5.77
C GLY A 71 -11.38 12.40 -4.26
N VAL A 72 -10.17 12.06 -3.78
CA VAL A 72 -9.94 11.74 -2.36
C VAL A 72 -10.25 12.91 -1.42
N GLU A 73 -10.14 14.14 -1.91
CA GLU A 73 -10.41 15.38 -1.15
C GLU A 73 -11.88 15.51 -0.73
N GLU A 74 -12.80 14.86 -1.46
CA GLU A 74 -14.24 14.85 -1.13
C GLU A 74 -14.61 13.82 -0.07
N ARG A 75 -13.72 12.85 0.19
CA ARG A 75 -14.01 11.64 0.98
C ARG A 75 -13.16 11.54 2.24
N LEU A 76 -12.01 12.19 2.23
CA LEU A 76 -11.09 12.23 3.36
C LEU A 76 -11.20 13.57 4.07
N THR A 77 -11.26 13.50 5.39
CA THR A 77 -11.17 14.65 6.28
C THR A 77 -9.97 14.47 7.20
N PRO A 78 -9.46 15.57 7.79
CA PRO A 78 -8.37 15.48 8.76
C PRO A 78 -8.70 14.50 9.87
N ASN A 79 -7.71 13.71 10.28
CA ASN A 79 -7.87 12.71 11.33
C ASN A 79 -6.90 13.01 12.49
N PRO A 80 -7.32 13.84 13.47
CA PRO A 80 -6.48 14.20 14.62
C PRO A 80 -6.03 13.00 15.45
N ASP A 81 -6.88 11.98 15.59
CA ASP A 81 -6.55 10.75 16.32
C ASP A 81 -5.42 9.98 15.62
N LEU A 82 -5.47 9.87 14.29
CA LEU A 82 -4.38 9.28 13.51
C LEU A 82 -3.11 10.10 13.64
N ALA A 83 -3.19 11.42 13.57
CA ALA A 83 -2.02 12.29 13.73
C ALA A 83 -1.38 12.11 15.11
N GLN A 84 -2.18 12.10 16.19
CA GLN A 84 -1.69 11.85 17.54
C GLN A 84 -1.08 10.44 17.66
N LEU A 85 -1.72 9.44 17.05
CA LEU A 85 -1.22 8.07 17.02
C LEU A 85 0.15 8.00 16.37
N LEU A 86 0.29 8.59 15.18
CA LEU A 86 1.56 8.60 14.45
C LEU A 86 2.63 9.33 15.27
N LYS A 87 2.31 10.47 15.88
CA LYS A 87 3.21 11.21 16.79
C LYS A 87 3.70 10.38 17.97
N SER A 88 2.85 9.50 18.51
CA SER A 88 3.20 8.68 19.67
C SER A 88 4.21 7.56 19.38
N ILE A 89 4.47 7.25 18.10
CA ILE A 89 5.41 6.22 17.69
C ILE A 89 6.86 6.74 17.92
N PRO A 90 7.66 6.11 18.79
CA PRO A 90 8.97 6.63 19.21
C PRO A 90 10.12 6.21 18.28
N CYS A 91 9.83 5.96 17.01
CA CYS A 91 10.82 5.58 16.00
C CYS A 91 10.53 6.31 14.68
N ASP A 92 11.53 6.30 13.79
CA ASP A 92 11.35 6.80 12.44
C ASP A 92 10.23 6.05 11.72
N ARG A 93 9.45 6.81 10.95
CA ARG A 93 8.28 6.31 10.23
C ARG A 93 8.59 6.33 8.75
N ALA A 94 8.00 5.43 7.97
CA ALA A 94 8.08 5.50 6.52
C ALA A 94 6.76 5.01 5.92
N ILE A 95 6.39 5.57 4.78
CA ILE A 95 5.15 5.21 4.08
C ILE A 95 5.51 4.50 2.79
N PHE A 96 5.17 3.21 2.77
CA PHE A 96 5.30 2.37 1.60
C PHE A 96 3.95 2.21 0.93
N THR A 97 3.90 2.50 -0.36
CA THR A 97 2.66 2.44 -1.16
C THR A 97 2.98 2.00 -2.57
N SER A 98 2.11 1.16 -3.13
CA SER A 98 2.08 0.82 -4.56
C SER A 98 1.40 1.90 -5.41
N GLY A 99 0.77 2.89 -4.76
CA GLY A 99 0.08 3.98 -5.41
C GLY A 99 1.01 5.09 -5.92
N HIS A 100 0.46 5.98 -6.74
CA HIS A 100 1.16 7.13 -7.29
C HIS A 100 1.60 8.11 -6.20
N ARG A 101 2.77 8.75 -6.33
CA ARG A 101 3.28 9.71 -5.32
C ARG A 101 2.34 10.91 -5.10
N PRO A 102 1.88 11.64 -6.14
CA PRO A 102 0.87 12.68 -6.01
C PRO A 102 -0.39 12.25 -5.27
N HIS A 103 -0.90 11.04 -5.54
CA HIS A 103 -2.04 10.48 -4.82
C HIS A 103 -1.74 10.28 -3.34
N ALA A 104 -0.62 9.65 -3.02
CA ALA A 104 -0.20 9.44 -1.64
C ALA A 104 -0.07 10.77 -0.89
N LEU A 105 0.57 11.78 -1.47
CA LEU A 105 0.69 13.11 -0.86
C LEU A 105 -0.68 13.77 -0.68
N LYS A 106 -1.58 13.66 -1.65
CA LYS A 106 -2.95 14.17 -1.54
C LYS A 106 -3.71 13.51 -0.39
N VAL A 107 -3.64 12.18 -0.26
CA VAL A 107 -4.23 11.44 0.86
C VAL A 107 -3.66 11.91 2.21
N LEU A 108 -2.33 12.06 2.31
CA LEU A 108 -1.70 12.48 3.57
C LEU A 108 -2.06 13.90 3.97
N ARG A 109 -2.18 14.81 3.00
CA ARG A 109 -2.69 16.17 3.22
C ARG A 109 -4.12 16.17 3.71
N CYS A 110 -5.01 15.42 3.06
CA CYS A 110 -6.42 15.34 3.48
C CYS A 110 -6.55 14.79 4.91
N LEU A 111 -5.70 13.83 5.29
CA LEU A 111 -5.68 13.24 6.62
C LEU A 111 -4.97 14.11 7.68
N GLY A 112 -4.25 15.16 7.29
CA GLY A 112 -3.48 16.03 8.19
C GLY A 112 -2.25 15.36 8.79
N VAL A 113 -1.56 14.53 8.00
CA VAL A 113 -0.40 13.71 8.42
C VAL A 113 0.75 13.73 7.40
N GLU A 114 0.80 14.75 6.55
CA GLU A 114 1.83 14.91 5.51
C GLU A 114 3.24 15.02 6.11
N GLU A 115 3.38 15.57 7.31
CA GLU A 115 4.67 15.71 7.99
C GLU A 115 5.35 14.37 8.29
N PHE A 116 4.60 13.25 8.25
CA PHE A 116 5.14 11.90 8.45
C PHE A 116 5.57 11.21 7.16
N TYR A 117 5.52 11.89 6.01
CA TYR A 117 5.95 11.34 4.74
C TYR A 117 7.48 11.32 4.62
N LEU A 118 8.09 10.17 4.91
CA LEU A 118 9.55 10.08 5.03
C LEU A 118 10.29 9.56 3.79
N ARG A 119 9.70 8.73 2.93
CA ARG A 119 10.26 8.40 1.59
C ARG A 119 9.33 7.49 0.80
N HIS A 120 9.40 7.57 -0.53
CA HIS A 120 8.76 6.60 -1.43
C HIS A 120 9.80 5.99 -2.36
N ARG A 121 9.82 4.66 -2.43
CA ARG A 121 10.11 3.90 -3.66
C ARG A 121 9.76 2.43 -3.42
N LEU A 122 8.63 2.01 -3.95
CA LEU A 122 8.48 0.61 -4.35
C LEU A 122 8.01 0.65 -5.80
N HIS A 123 8.86 0.17 -6.71
CA HIS A 123 8.42 -0.22 -8.04
C HIS A 123 7.22 -1.16 -7.90
N PRO A 124 6.30 -1.22 -8.90
CA PRO A 124 5.13 -2.07 -8.83
C PRO A 124 5.55 -3.47 -8.42
N LEU A 125 5.18 -3.80 -7.18
CA LEU A 125 5.71 -4.94 -6.46
C LEU A 125 5.46 -6.20 -7.27
N HIS A 126 6.49 -7.03 -7.39
CA HIS A 126 6.29 -8.40 -7.78
C HIS A 126 5.40 -9.03 -6.70
N PRO A 127 4.19 -9.54 -6.99
CA PRO A 127 3.36 -10.26 -6.00
C PRO A 127 4.03 -11.53 -5.51
N GLN A 128 4.99 -12.05 -6.27
CA GLN A 128 5.82 -13.19 -5.90
C GLN A 128 7.22 -12.75 -5.42
N ALA A 129 7.48 -11.44 -5.25
CA ALA A 129 8.65 -11.06 -4.46
C ALA A 129 8.42 -11.69 -3.11
N GLN A 130 9.34 -12.56 -2.69
CA GLN A 130 9.24 -13.11 -1.37
C GLN A 130 9.20 -11.93 -0.39
N PRO A 131 8.38 -11.98 0.67
CA PRO A 131 8.28 -10.88 1.63
C PRO A 131 9.63 -10.33 2.11
N GLY A 132 10.67 -11.19 2.15
CA GLY A 132 12.04 -10.80 2.47
C GLY A 132 12.77 -9.92 1.44
N GLU A 133 12.48 -10.04 0.14
CA GLU A 133 13.09 -9.20 -0.90
C GLU A 133 12.48 -7.80 -0.93
N LEU A 134 11.15 -7.72 -0.81
CA LEU A 134 10.45 -6.46 -0.59
C LEU A 134 10.97 -5.75 0.67
N TYR A 135 11.17 -6.51 1.73
CA TYR A 135 11.70 -5.98 2.98
C TYR A 135 13.13 -5.44 2.85
N ARG A 136 14.03 -6.15 2.14
CA ARG A 136 15.37 -5.64 1.86
C ARG A 136 15.34 -4.33 1.10
N GLN A 137 14.50 -4.22 0.06
CA GLN A 137 14.34 -2.97 -0.70
C GLN A 137 13.81 -1.83 0.18
N ILE A 138 12.88 -2.13 1.09
CA ILE A 138 12.37 -1.17 2.08
C ILE A 138 13.52 -0.67 2.97
N LEU A 139 14.29 -1.58 3.56
CA LEU A 139 15.42 -1.27 4.44
C LEU A 139 16.50 -0.44 3.73
N GLU A 140 16.88 -0.83 2.52
CA GLU A 140 17.83 -0.09 1.66
C GLU A 140 17.30 1.34 1.38
N CYS A 141 16.01 1.48 1.09
CA CYS A 141 15.41 2.78 0.82
C CYS A 141 15.44 3.72 2.03
N VAL A 142 15.31 3.19 3.25
CA VAL A 142 15.37 3.98 4.48
C VAL A 142 16.79 4.08 5.06
N GLY A 143 17.78 3.42 4.44
CA GLY A 143 19.17 3.41 4.91
C GLY A 143 19.36 2.66 6.22
N LEU A 144 18.48 1.71 6.54
CA LEU A 144 18.60 0.87 7.74
C LEU A 144 19.31 -0.44 7.40
N GLU A 145 20.33 -0.79 8.18
CA GLU A 145 20.98 -2.10 8.10
C GLU A 145 20.17 -3.15 8.86
N GLY A 146 20.30 -4.42 8.46
CA GLY A 146 19.42 -5.56 8.80
C GLY A 146 19.27 -5.96 10.28
N THR A 147 19.73 -5.11 11.21
CA THR A 147 19.61 -5.27 12.67
C THR A 147 18.56 -4.35 13.29
N ALA A 148 17.93 -3.45 12.52
CA ALA A 148 16.91 -2.52 13.02
C ALA A 148 15.57 -3.22 13.33
N SER A 149 14.99 -2.93 14.50
CA SER A 149 13.62 -3.35 14.86
C SER A 149 12.58 -2.43 14.21
N TRP A 150 11.53 -3.00 13.61
CA TRP A 150 10.52 -2.25 12.85
C TRP A 150 9.11 -2.79 13.12
N ILE A 151 8.10 -1.98 12.76
CA ILE A 151 6.69 -2.33 12.86
C ILE A 151 6.03 -1.97 11.52
N SER A 152 5.26 -2.89 10.93
CA SER A 152 4.47 -2.60 9.74
C SER A 152 2.98 -2.81 9.94
N LYS A 153 2.20 -2.00 9.23
CA LYS A 153 0.76 -2.15 9.09
C LYS A 153 0.41 -2.01 7.62
N SER A 154 -0.35 -2.98 7.11
CA SER A 154 -0.86 -2.99 5.75
C SER A 154 -2.20 -3.73 5.76
N ASP A 155 -3.06 -3.38 4.82
CA ASP A 155 -4.32 -4.09 4.56
C ASP A 155 -4.14 -5.32 3.65
N THR A 156 -2.97 -5.43 3.04
CA THR A 156 -2.56 -6.47 2.08
C THR A 156 -1.53 -7.43 2.68
N PHE A 157 -0.70 -6.96 3.62
CA PHE A 157 0.24 -7.81 4.38
C PHE A 157 -0.24 -8.01 5.81
N CYS A 158 -0.57 -9.25 6.19
CA CYS A 158 -0.99 -9.58 7.54
C CYS A 158 -0.71 -11.04 7.95
N SER A 159 0.56 -11.37 8.25
CA SER A 159 0.89 -12.16 9.45
C SER A 159 2.37 -12.04 9.81
N SER A 160 2.67 -11.89 11.11
CA SER A 160 4.01 -12.05 11.69
C SER A 160 4.57 -13.48 11.52
N ARG A 161 3.74 -14.46 11.15
CA ARG A 161 4.12 -15.87 10.95
C ARG A 161 4.80 -16.13 9.60
N GLU A 162 4.46 -15.38 8.57
CA GLU A 162 5.08 -15.56 7.24
C GLU A 162 6.52 -15.02 7.20
N PHE A 163 6.83 -14.03 8.04
CA PHE A 163 8.17 -13.45 8.12
C PHE A 163 9.11 -14.19 9.07
N SER A 164 8.60 -14.83 10.13
CA SER A 164 9.44 -15.55 11.11
C SER A 164 10.03 -16.86 10.57
N ASN A 165 9.50 -17.39 9.45
CA ASN A 165 9.88 -18.69 8.89
C ASN A 165 10.82 -18.60 7.68
N SER A 166 11.15 -17.41 7.18
CA SER A 166 12.18 -17.30 6.13
C SER A 166 13.56 -17.39 6.77
N ARG A 167 14.41 -18.28 6.25
CA ARG A 167 15.79 -18.54 6.74
C ARG A 167 16.70 -17.31 6.77
N ASP A 168 16.29 -16.22 6.14
CA ASP A 168 17.02 -14.96 6.04
C ASP A 168 16.75 -13.98 7.21
N PHE A 169 15.88 -14.33 8.17
CA PHE A 169 15.50 -13.43 9.26
C PHE A 169 15.92 -13.95 10.64
N PRO A 170 16.74 -13.20 11.39
CA PRO A 170 16.98 -13.43 12.80
C PRO A 170 15.68 -13.33 13.61
N SER A 171 15.36 -14.36 14.41
CA SER A 171 14.15 -14.47 15.25
C SER A 171 14.01 -13.39 16.33
N ASN A 172 15.04 -12.56 16.50
CA ASN A 172 15.24 -11.52 17.51
C ASN A 172 14.82 -10.10 17.07
N LEU A 173 14.25 -9.92 15.87
CA LEU A 173 13.88 -8.61 15.31
C LEU A 173 12.44 -8.14 15.63
N TYR A 174 11.69 -8.88 16.44
CA TYR A 174 10.29 -8.57 16.76
C TYR A 174 10.11 -8.23 18.25
N SER A 175 9.81 -6.96 18.55
CA SER A 175 9.35 -6.51 19.86
C SER A 175 7.84 -6.24 19.83
N ARG A 176 7.09 -6.92 20.71
CA ARG A 176 5.62 -6.84 20.81
C ARG A 176 5.20 -5.69 21.76
N LYS A 177 4.81 -4.52 21.25
CA LYS A 177 4.16 -3.44 22.03
C LYS A 177 2.89 -2.91 21.33
N SER A 178 1.79 -2.73 22.08
CA SER A 178 0.45 -2.43 21.52
C SER A 178 0.24 -0.95 21.32
N ILE A 179 -0.29 -0.62 20.15
CA ILE A 179 -0.83 0.69 19.83
C ILE A 179 -2.36 0.54 19.75
N ARG A 180 -3.11 1.30 20.58
CA ARG A 180 -4.58 1.25 20.59
C ARG A 180 -5.16 1.85 19.30
N ARG A 181 -6.33 1.36 18.88
CA ARG A 181 -7.00 1.73 17.62
C ARG A 181 -7.68 3.10 17.70
N PRO A 182 -7.71 3.88 16.60
CA PRO A 182 -8.65 4.99 16.45
C PRO A 182 -10.11 4.49 16.41
N PRO A 183 -11.10 5.28 16.86
CA PRO A 183 -12.53 4.98 16.69
C PRO A 183 -12.92 4.82 15.21
N GLY A 184 -13.85 3.90 14.89
CA GLY A 184 -14.41 3.72 13.54
C GLY A 184 -13.72 2.71 12.61
N TRP A 185 -12.67 2.01 13.06
CA TRP A 185 -11.94 1.03 12.25
C TRP A 185 -12.51 -0.41 12.41
N SER A 186 -13.33 -0.87 11.47
CA SER A 186 -13.86 -2.24 11.41
C SER A 186 -12.96 -3.17 10.57
N GLY A 187 -11.94 -3.76 11.21
CA GLY A 187 -11.09 -4.80 10.62
C GLY A 187 -10.83 -5.93 11.62
N HIS A 188 -11.02 -7.18 11.17
CA HIS A 188 -11.01 -8.41 11.99
C HIS A 188 -9.65 -8.80 12.61
N ARG A 189 -8.61 -7.95 12.58
CA ARG A 189 -7.31 -8.29 13.21
C ARG A 189 -6.80 -7.18 14.11
N PRO A 190 -6.54 -7.44 15.41
CA PRO A 190 -5.94 -6.48 16.32
C PRO A 190 -4.67 -5.85 15.71
N TRP A 191 -4.33 -4.63 16.13
CA TRP A 191 -2.92 -4.26 16.16
C TRP A 191 -2.33 -5.20 17.20
N LEU A 192 -1.77 -6.32 16.76
CA LEU A 192 -1.31 -7.35 17.69
C LEU A 192 -0.05 -6.86 18.37
N PRO A 193 -0.10 -6.92 19.69
CA PRO A 193 0.88 -7.65 20.44
C PRO A 193 0.19 -8.61 21.40
N GLY A 194 1.04 -9.48 21.92
CA GLY A 194 0.68 -10.70 22.61
C GLY A 194 1.67 -11.70 22.11
#